data_AF-A0A1H0U118-F1
#
_entry.id   AF-A0A1H0U118-F1
#
_cell.length_a   1.000
_cell.length_b   1.000
_cell.length_c   1.000
_cell.angle_alpha   90.00
_cell.angle_beta   90.00
_cell.angle_gamma   90.00
#
_symmetry.space_group_name_H-M   'P 1'
#
loop_
_entity.id
_entity.type
_entity.pdbx_description
1 polymer ?
#
loop_
_entity_poly.entity_id
_entity_poly.type
_entity_poly.pdbx_seq_one_letter_code
_entity_poly.pdbx_strand_id
1 'polypeptide(L)'
;MKQSYNELHLDKELKSMTTKLNLTTTENKEILKQLNLKLDEQQKRVKKRFNPYYLSVAVMAAILLIFLAPVLLQQDSQQSEAPVVTEAGIEQIISETPVNTITYRFEEYEQELTIMKNALIAKEELEGKPDLEEVFPKTITIEYKGGLKEVYRVWITSEPSGEDYTYRGYFLKENGHTFYKLDVEAAELMFGMFAN
;
A
#
# COMPACT_ATOMS: atom_id res chain seq x y z
N MET A 1 -57.56 -20.94 -4.48
CA MET A 1 -56.78 -20.53 -3.29
C MET A 1 -55.58 -21.45 -3.18
N LYS A 2 -54.40 -20.97 -3.57
CA LYS A 2 -53.12 -21.70 -3.47
C LYS A 2 -52.29 -20.99 -2.42
N GLN A 3 -52.22 -21.54 -1.21
CA GLN A 3 -51.26 -21.09 -0.21
C GLN A 3 -49.88 -21.62 -0.60
N SER A 4 -48.92 -20.71 -0.47
CA SER A 4 -47.57 -20.76 -1.05
C SER A 4 -46.70 -21.81 -0.37
N TYR A 5 -46.10 -22.69 -1.16
CA TYR A 5 -45.08 -23.67 -0.74
C TYR A 5 -43.83 -23.02 -0.09
N ASN A 6 -43.66 -21.70 -0.20
CA ASN A 6 -42.49 -20.99 0.31
C ASN A 6 -42.51 -20.73 1.82
N GLU A 7 -43.67 -20.67 2.48
CA GLU A 7 -43.72 -20.35 3.92
C GLU A 7 -43.32 -21.55 4.81
N LEU A 8 -43.56 -22.78 4.34
CA LEU A 8 -43.29 -24.00 5.11
C LEU A 8 -41.80 -24.37 5.18
N HIS A 9 -41.00 -23.89 4.22
CA HIS A 9 -39.55 -24.16 4.16
C HIS A 9 -38.73 -23.17 4.96
N LEU A 10 -39.12 -21.89 4.99
CA LEU A 10 -38.39 -20.85 5.71
C LEU A 10 -38.47 -21.06 7.24
N ASP A 11 -39.61 -21.52 7.74
CA ASP A 11 -39.84 -21.74 9.18
C ASP A 11 -39.10 -22.98 9.71
N LYS A 12 -38.85 -23.97 8.84
CA LYS A 12 -37.98 -25.13 9.16
C LYS A 12 -36.50 -24.75 9.19
N GLU A 13 -36.04 -23.89 8.27
CA GLU A 13 -34.65 -23.43 8.27
C GLU A 13 -34.34 -22.54 9.47
N LEU A 14 -35.25 -21.62 9.81
CA LEU A 14 -35.12 -20.75 10.98
C LEU A 14 -35.09 -21.53 12.29
N LYS A 15 -35.96 -22.53 12.47
CA LYS A 15 -35.90 -23.45 13.63
C LYS A 15 -34.59 -24.25 13.67
N SER A 16 -34.08 -24.70 12.52
CA SER A 16 -32.81 -25.43 12.47
C SER A 16 -31.60 -24.52 12.82
N MET A 17 -31.66 -23.23 12.45
CA MET A 17 -30.65 -22.24 12.83
C MET A 17 -30.71 -21.87 14.31
N THR A 18 -31.90 -21.77 14.91
CA THR A 18 -32.01 -21.50 16.37
C THR A 18 -31.52 -22.67 17.21
N THR A 19 -31.56 -23.90 16.68
CA THR A 19 -31.10 -25.09 17.41
C THR A 19 -29.57 -25.29 17.33
N LYS A 20 -28.84 -24.55 16.48
CA LYS A 20 -27.38 -24.64 16.36
C LYS A 20 -26.59 -23.72 17.28
N LEU A 21 -27.25 -22.90 18.09
CA LEU A 21 -26.61 -21.93 19.01
C LEU A 21 -27.10 -22.08 20.46
N ASN A 22 -27.24 -23.31 20.94
CA ASN A 22 -27.29 -23.61 22.38
C ASN A 22 -26.07 -24.45 22.75
N LEU A 23 -24.88 -23.85 22.65
CA LEU A 23 -23.68 -24.38 23.30
C LEU A 23 -23.87 -24.24 24.81
N THR A 24 -23.86 -25.35 25.52
CA THR A 24 -24.01 -25.35 26.97
C THR A 24 -22.74 -24.80 27.62
N THR A 25 -22.85 -24.23 28.83
CA THR A 25 -21.71 -23.65 29.59
C THR A 25 -20.55 -24.61 29.79
N THR A 26 -20.80 -25.92 29.73
CA THR A 26 -19.81 -26.99 29.77
C THR A 26 -18.91 -27.03 28.54
N GLU A 27 -19.45 -26.85 27.33
CA GLU A 27 -18.71 -26.91 26.06
C GLU A 27 -17.80 -25.70 25.89
N ASN A 28 -18.26 -24.51 26.30
CA ASN A 28 -17.42 -23.31 26.30
C ASN A 28 -16.20 -23.45 27.22
N LYS A 29 -16.34 -24.12 28.36
CA LYS A 29 -15.23 -24.36 29.30
C LYS A 29 -14.18 -25.30 28.71
N GLU A 30 -14.60 -26.26 27.89
CA GLU A 30 -13.72 -27.21 27.23
C GLU A 30 -12.97 -26.58 26.05
N ILE A 31 -13.65 -25.74 25.26
CA ILE A 31 -13.04 -24.94 24.19
C ILE A 31 -12.01 -23.97 24.76
N LEU A 32 -12.32 -23.28 25.86
CA LEU A 32 -11.36 -22.39 26.54
C LEU A 32 -10.13 -23.14 27.08
N LYS A 33 -10.31 -24.37 27.57
CA LYS A 33 -9.20 -25.21 28.05
C LYS A 33 -8.30 -25.67 26.90
N GLN A 34 -8.89 -26.01 25.75
CA GLN A 34 -8.12 -26.37 24.54
C GLN A 34 -7.37 -25.17 23.94
N LEU A 35 -7.94 -23.97 24.00
CA LEU A 35 -7.27 -22.73 23.57
C LEU A 35 -6.06 -22.39 24.45
N ASN A 36 -6.19 -22.49 25.77
CA ASN A 36 -5.07 -22.25 26.68
C ASN A 36 -3.95 -23.28 26.52
N LEU A 37 -4.27 -24.56 26.28
CA LEU A 37 -3.25 -25.58 26.00
C LEU A 37 -2.49 -25.29 24.70
N LYS A 38 -3.16 -24.80 23.65
CA LYS A 38 -2.51 -24.40 22.40
C LYS A 38 -1.62 -23.15 22.56
N LEU A 39 -2.01 -22.20 23.40
CA LEU A 39 -1.21 -21.01 23.70
C LEU A 39 0.07 -21.35 24.49
N ASP A 40 -0.03 -22.24 25.48
CA ASP A 40 1.13 -22.72 26.25
C ASP A 40 2.11 -23.54 25.39
N GLU A 41 1.60 -24.28 24.40
CA GLU A 41 2.44 -25.05 23.47
C GLU A 41 3.21 -24.14 22.49
N GLN A 42 2.65 -22.98 22.12
CA GLN A 42 3.35 -22.00 21.28
C GLN A 42 4.45 -21.26 22.05
N GLN A 43 4.23 -20.90 23.32
CA GLN A 43 5.26 -20.20 24.10
C GLN A 43 6.51 -21.06 24.38
N LYS A 44 6.37 -22.39 24.49
CA LYS A 44 7.52 -23.29 24.66
C LYS A 44 8.42 -23.44 23.43
N ARG A 45 7.99 -22.99 22.24
CA ARG A 45 8.82 -23.02 21.01
C ARG A 45 9.68 -21.75 20.83
N VAL A 46 9.53 -20.74 21.67
CA VAL A 46 10.36 -19.52 21.64
C VAL A 46 11.52 -19.61 22.64
N LYS A 47 12.38 -20.63 22.47
CA LYS A 47 13.76 -20.58 22.95
C LYS A 47 14.69 -20.58 21.74
N LYS A 48 14.61 -19.50 20.94
CA LYS A 48 15.55 -19.27 19.84
C LYS A 48 16.86 -18.73 20.41
N ARG A 49 17.91 -19.52 20.25
CA ARG A 49 19.32 -19.15 20.45
C ARG A 49 19.61 -17.86 19.66
N PHE A 50 20.11 -16.84 20.33
CA PHE A 50 20.61 -15.62 19.70
C PHE A 50 21.83 -15.97 18.83
N ASN A 51 21.73 -15.69 17.53
CA ASN A 51 22.79 -15.93 16.55
C ASN A 51 23.61 -14.63 16.42
N PRO A 52 24.93 -14.62 16.70
CA PRO A 52 25.72 -13.38 16.84
C PRO A 52 25.87 -12.56 15.56
N TYR A 53 25.49 -13.11 14.40
CA TYR A 53 25.53 -12.42 13.10
C TYR A 53 24.45 -11.34 12.92
N TYR A 54 23.36 -11.35 13.71
CA TYR A 54 22.37 -10.27 13.66
C TYR A 54 22.81 -9.02 14.42
N LEU A 55 23.70 -9.18 15.42
CA LEU A 55 24.24 -8.05 16.17
C LEU A 55 25.25 -7.25 15.33
N SER A 56 26.04 -7.93 14.48
CA SER A 56 27.05 -7.26 13.65
C SER A 56 26.46 -6.37 12.56
N VAL A 57 25.30 -6.73 12.00
CA VAL A 57 24.61 -5.90 11.00
C VAL A 57 24.04 -4.62 11.63
N ALA A 58 23.45 -4.73 12.83
CA ALA A 58 22.93 -3.58 13.56
C ALA A 58 24.05 -2.60 13.98
N VAL A 59 25.22 -3.11 14.36
CA VAL A 59 26.38 -2.28 14.71
C VAL A 59 26.97 -1.58 13.47
N MET A 60 27.01 -2.25 12.31
CA MET A 60 27.44 -1.60 11.05
C MET A 60 26.50 -0.46 10.63
N ALA A 61 25.18 -0.63 10.77
CA ALA A 61 24.20 0.43 10.49
C ALA A 61 24.35 1.63 11.45
N ALA A 62 24.64 1.38 12.73
CA ALA A 62 24.86 2.43 13.72
C ALA A 62 26.17 3.22 13.46
N ILE A 63 27.25 2.55 13.05
CA ILE A 63 28.52 3.20 12.72
C ILE A 63 28.39 4.06 11.46
N LEU A 64 27.62 3.61 10.46
CA LEU A 64 27.29 4.41 9.27
C LEU A 64 26.57 5.72 9.62
N LEU A 65 25.60 5.67 10.54
CA LEU A 65 24.88 6.87 11.00
C LEU A 65 25.78 7.88 11.71
N ILE A 66 26.75 7.43 12.50
CA ILE A 66 27.69 8.33 13.22
C ILE A 66 28.68 8.99 12.24
N PHE A 67 29.08 8.31 11.17
CA PHE A 67 29.95 8.89 10.13
C PHE A 67 29.22 9.85 9.18
N LEU A 68 27.91 9.66 8.95
CA LEU A 68 27.09 10.55 8.11
C LEU A 68 26.60 11.81 8.84
N ALA A 69 26.50 11.79 10.17
CA ALA A 69 26.05 12.94 10.96
C ALA A 69 26.87 14.23 10.75
N PRO A 70 28.22 14.22 10.71
CA PRO A 70 28.98 15.45 10.48
C PRO A 70 28.92 15.96 9.04
N VAL A 71 28.59 15.12 8.05
CA VAL A 71 28.40 15.55 6.65
C VAL A 71 27.10 16.33 6.47
N LEU A 72 26.05 15.96 7.22
CA LEU A 72 24.76 16.66 7.19
C LEU A 72 24.76 18.00 7.95
N LEU A 73 25.68 18.19 8.90
CA LEU A 73 25.80 19.44 9.68
C LEU A 73 26.72 20.50 9.03
N GLN A 74 27.43 20.17 7.95
CA GLN A 74 28.33 21.11 7.25
C GLN A 74 27.71 21.76 5.99
N GLN A 75 26.43 21.48 5.68
CA GLN A 75 25.77 22.01 4.48
C GLN A 75 25.11 23.40 4.64
N ASP A 76 25.30 24.10 5.76
CA ASP A 76 24.72 25.44 5.99
C ASP A 76 25.45 26.61 5.29
N SER A 77 26.20 26.36 4.21
CA SER A 77 26.91 27.46 3.53
C SER A 77 27.11 27.34 2.04
N GLN A 78 26.18 26.72 1.28
CA GLN A 78 26.05 27.02 -0.15
C GLN A 78 24.59 27.07 -0.59
N GLN A 79 24.11 28.29 -0.69
CA GLN A 79 22.90 28.72 -1.39
C GLN A 79 23.02 28.33 -2.88
N SER A 80 22.24 27.33 -3.30
CA SER A 80 21.87 27.13 -4.70
C SER A 80 20.44 26.59 -4.74
N GLU A 81 19.60 27.25 -5.52
CA GLU A 81 18.15 27.16 -5.53
C GLU A 81 17.64 25.73 -5.77
N ALA A 82 17.03 25.15 -4.75
CA ALA A 82 16.06 24.06 -4.88
C ALA A 82 14.92 24.37 -3.92
N PRO A 83 13.66 24.38 -4.37
CA PRO A 83 12.54 24.76 -3.53
C PRO A 83 12.43 23.76 -2.38
N VAL A 84 12.37 24.30 -1.17
CA VAL A 84 11.93 23.63 0.05
C VAL A 84 10.60 22.95 -0.26
N VAL A 85 10.62 21.64 -0.52
CA VAL A 85 9.41 20.82 -0.52
C VAL A 85 9.08 20.61 0.95
N THR A 86 8.44 21.62 1.52
CA THR A 86 7.82 21.57 2.83
C THR A 86 6.92 20.34 2.89
N GLU A 87 6.89 19.68 4.05
CA GLU A 87 6.00 18.57 4.43
C GLU A 87 4.52 18.98 4.37
N ALA A 88 4.02 19.36 3.20
CA ALA A 88 2.61 19.61 3.00
C ALA A 88 1.92 18.25 3.01
N GLY A 89 1.13 17.98 4.05
CA GLY A 89 0.33 16.76 4.14
C GLY A 89 -0.56 16.65 2.91
N ILE A 90 -0.62 15.47 2.31
CA ILE A 90 -1.51 15.19 1.18
C ILE A 90 -2.95 15.35 1.67
N GLU A 91 -3.80 16.01 0.89
CA GLU A 91 -5.23 16.12 1.15
C GLU A 91 -5.99 15.05 0.36
N GLN A 92 -5.71 14.95 -0.93
CA GLN A 92 -6.29 13.93 -1.81
C GLN A 92 -5.42 13.69 -3.05
N ILE A 93 -5.63 12.55 -3.68
CA ILE A 93 -5.11 12.25 -5.01
C ILE A 93 -6.28 12.00 -5.96
N ILE A 94 -6.28 12.68 -7.09
CA ILE A 94 -7.28 12.54 -8.15
C ILE A 94 -6.63 11.79 -9.31
N SER A 95 -7.23 10.69 -9.72
CA SER A 95 -6.87 9.92 -10.90
C SER A 95 -7.90 10.14 -11.99
N GLU A 96 -7.48 10.73 -13.11
CA GLU A 96 -8.32 11.02 -14.26
C GLU A 96 -7.90 10.18 -15.46
N THR A 97 -8.92 9.66 -16.14
CA THR A 97 -8.84 8.99 -17.44
C THR A 97 -9.89 9.61 -18.36
N PRO A 98 -9.84 9.38 -19.68
CA PRO A 98 -10.87 9.88 -20.59
C PRO A 98 -12.30 9.42 -20.26
N VAL A 99 -12.46 8.38 -19.44
CA VAL A 99 -13.74 7.71 -19.16
C VAL A 99 -14.19 7.88 -17.71
N ASN A 100 -13.24 8.05 -16.77
CA ASN A 100 -13.52 8.08 -15.35
C ASN A 100 -12.58 9.02 -14.58
N THR A 101 -13.08 9.61 -13.51
CA THR A 101 -12.33 10.38 -12.51
C THR A 101 -12.59 9.78 -11.14
N ILE A 102 -11.51 9.38 -10.45
CA ILE A 102 -11.58 8.78 -9.11
C ILE A 102 -10.79 9.68 -8.17
N THR A 103 -11.37 9.98 -7.01
CA THR A 103 -10.73 10.80 -5.97
C THR A 103 -10.52 9.96 -4.72
N TYR A 104 -9.28 9.91 -4.24
CA TYR A 104 -8.89 9.24 -3.00
C TYR A 104 -8.53 10.28 -1.96
N ARG A 105 -9.22 10.27 -0.83
CA ARG A 105 -9.00 11.22 0.28
C ARG A 105 -7.98 10.66 1.26
N PHE A 106 -7.10 11.51 1.77
CA PHE A 106 -6.06 11.11 2.72
C PHE A 106 -6.63 10.50 4.01
N GLU A 107 -7.78 10.97 4.48
CA GLU A 107 -8.45 10.44 5.69
C GLU A 107 -8.85 8.96 5.55
N GLU A 108 -9.01 8.47 4.32
CA GLU A 108 -9.46 7.10 4.03
C GLU A 108 -8.30 6.18 3.61
N TYR A 109 -7.27 6.74 2.93
CA TYR A 109 -6.20 6.00 2.26
C TYR A 109 -4.80 6.53 2.61
N GLU A 110 -4.59 6.98 3.85
CA GLU A 110 -3.38 7.68 4.30
C GLU A 110 -2.08 6.96 3.88
N GLN A 111 -2.00 5.64 4.09
CA GLN A 111 -0.81 4.86 3.80
C GLN A 111 -0.55 4.74 2.30
N GLU A 112 -1.58 4.38 1.53
CA GLU A 112 -1.52 4.19 0.08
C GLU A 112 -1.16 5.49 -0.63
N LEU A 113 -1.79 6.61 -0.27
CA LEU A 113 -1.49 7.91 -0.87
C LEU A 113 -0.07 8.38 -0.54
N THR A 114 0.42 8.07 0.66
CA THR A 114 1.80 8.38 1.05
C THR A 114 2.81 7.60 0.20
N ILE A 115 2.56 6.30 -0.01
CA ILE A 115 3.41 5.46 -0.88
C ILE A 115 3.40 6.01 -2.31
N MET A 116 2.21 6.29 -2.86
CA MET A 116 2.07 6.83 -4.22
C MET A 116 2.80 8.16 -4.40
N LYS A 117 2.64 9.09 -3.45
CA LYS A 117 3.31 10.39 -3.48
C LYS A 117 4.82 10.24 -3.41
N ASN A 118 5.31 9.35 -2.55
CA ASN A 118 6.75 9.11 -2.44
C ASN A 118 7.31 8.48 -3.72
N ALA A 119 6.58 7.56 -4.35
CA ALA A 119 6.98 6.95 -5.63
C ALA A 119 7.02 7.98 -6.78
N LEU A 120 6.06 8.91 -6.84
CA LEU A 120 6.05 9.99 -7.84
C LEU A 120 7.11 11.08 -7.59
N ILE A 121 7.74 11.08 -6.41
CA ILE A 121 8.85 11.98 -6.07
C ILE A 121 10.19 11.26 -6.18
N ALA A 122 10.22 9.93 -6.01
CA ALA A 122 11.42 9.11 -6.13
C ALA A 122 11.96 9.16 -7.57
N LYS A 123 13.15 9.74 -7.72
CA LYS A 123 13.76 10.02 -9.02
C LYS A 123 14.68 8.88 -9.44
N GLU A 124 14.11 7.77 -9.91
CA GLU A 124 14.87 6.88 -10.80
C GLU A 124 14.62 7.34 -12.24
N GLU A 125 15.55 8.14 -12.76
CA GLU A 125 15.48 8.63 -14.14
C GLU A 125 15.61 7.47 -15.12
N LEU A 126 14.72 7.44 -16.11
CA LEU A 126 14.84 6.48 -17.20
C LEU A 126 15.76 7.04 -18.28
N GLU A 127 16.81 6.30 -18.63
CA GLU A 127 17.61 6.62 -19.81
C GLU A 127 16.83 6.27 -21.09
N GLY A 128 16.20 7.27 -21.68
CA GLY A 128 15.45 7.15 -22.95
C GLY A 128 13.93 7.18 -22.77
N LYS A 129 13.22 7.16 -23.91
CA LYS A 129 11.75 7.15 -23.92
C LYS A 129 11.25 5.70 -23.83
N PRO A 130 10.44 5.33 -22.83
CA PRO A 130 9.84 4.01 -22.77
C PRO A 130 8.90 3.79 -23.96
N ASP A 131 8.80 2.55 -24.42
CA ASP A 131 7.80 2.16 -25.41
C ASP A 131 6.42 2.11 -24.73
N LEU A 132 5.58 3.09 -25.07
CA LEU A 132 4.29 3.35 -24.43
C LEU A 132 3.15 3.42 -25.46
N GLU A 133 3.37 2.97 -26.69
CA GLU A 133 2.42 3.18 -27.81
C GLU A 133 1.04 2.55 -27.54
N GLU A 134 0.97 1.50 -26.71
CA GLU A 134 -0.28 0.79 -26.39
C GLU A 134 -0.84 1.12 -25.00
N VAL A 135 -0.19 2.01 -24.24
CA VAL A 135 -0.53 2.29 -22.84
C VAL A 135 -1.17 3.66 -22.72
N PHE A 136 -2.45 3.69 -22.35
CA PHE A 136 -3.13 4.95 -22.10
C PHE A 136 -2.61 5.61 -20.81
N PRO A 137 -2.13 6.87 -20.86
CA PRO A 137 -1.76 7.59 -19.66
C PRO A 137 -2.98 7.88 -18.80
N LYS A 138 -2.79 7.80 -17.49
CA LYS A 138 -3.67 8.37 -16.48
C LYS A 138 -3.08 9.70 -16.00
N THR A 139 -3.92 10.70 -15.80
CA THR A 139 -3.50 11.98 -15.20
C THR A 139 -3.72 11.87 -13.69
N ILE A 140 -2.64 12.03 -12.92
CA ILE A 140 -2.67 11.97 -11.46
C ILE A 140 -2.39 13.36 -10.90
N THR A 141 -3.35 13.92 -10.17
CA THR A 141 -3.22 15.20 -9.47
C THR A 141 -3.08 14.93 -7.98
N ILE A 142 -1.96 15.32 -7.37
CA ILE A 142 -1.76 15.34 -5.93
C ILE A 142 -2.16 16.72 -5.42
N GLU A 143 -3.16 16.78 -4.55
CA GLU A 143 -3.56 18.01 -3.86
C GLU A 143 -3.05 17.98 -2.43
N TYR A 144 -2.34 19.04 -2.04
CA TYR A 144 -1.75 19.20 -0.73
C TYR A 144 -2.56 20.15 0.14
N LYS A 145 -2.49 19.94 1.46
CA LYS A 145 -3.03 20.89 2.44
C LYS A 145 -2.43 22.27 2.21
N GLY A 146 -3.30 23.26 1.97
CA GLY A 146 -2.89 24.60 1.56
C GLY A 146 -3.12 24.93 0.08
N GLY A 147 -3.72 24.00 -0.68
CA GLY A 147 -4.21 24.24 -2.05
C GLY A 147 -3.14 24.14 -3.13
N LEU A 148 -1.92 23.74 -2.80
CA LEU A 148 -0.88 23.41 -3.79
C LEU A 148 -1.29 22.12 -4.53
N LYS A 149 -1.06 22.10 -5.85
CA LYS A 149 -1.34 20.93 -6.69
C LYS A 149 -0.13 20.56 -7.52
N GLU A 150 0.11 19.26 -7.64
CA GLU A 150 1.09 18.71 -8.57
C GLU A 150 0.43 17.70 -9.49
N VAL A 151 0.68 17.83 -10.79
CA VAL A 151 0.06 16.99 -11.81
C VAL A 151 1.13 16.12 -12.47
N TYR A 152 0.80 14.85 -12.67
CA TYR A 152 1.65 13.83 -13.26
C TYR A 152 0.87 13.09 -14.34
N ARG A 153 1.57 12.68 -15.40
CA ARG A 153 1.09 11.65 -16.33
C ARG A 153 1.74 10.33 -15.96
N VAL A 154 0.93 9.30 -15.77
CA VAL A 154 1.37 8.00 -15.28
C VAL A 154 0.92 6.93 -16.26
N TRP A 155 1.84 6.04 -16.62
CA TRP A 155 1.61 4.88 -17.48
C TRP A 155 1.92 3.64 -16.69
N ILE A 156 0.97 2.70 -16.60
CA ILE A 156 1.17 1.45 -15.87
C ILE A 156 0.71 0.30 -16.76
N THR A 157 1.54 -0.72 -16.87
CA THR A 157 1.25 -1.96 -17.57
C THR A 157 1.41 -3.16 -16.65
N SER A 158 0.69 -4.23 -16.99
CA SER A 158 0.88 -5.55 -16.39
C SER A 158 1.27 -6.53 -17.50
N GLU A 159 2.32 -7.30 -17.25
CA GLU A 159 2.79 -8.37 -18.14
C GLU A 159 2.64 -9.71 -17.41
N PRO A 160 2.10 -10.75 -18.05
CA PRO A 160 2.07 -12.08 -17.46
C PRO A 160 3.50 -12.62 -17.30
N SER A 161 3.83 -13.11 -16.11
CA SER A 161 5.13 -13.69 -15.75
C SER A 161 4.91 -15.04 -15.08
N GLY A 162 4.72 -16.07 -15.90
CA GLY A 162 4.41 -17.42 -15.41
C GLY A 162 2.96 -17.51 -14.93
N GLU A 163 2.77 -17.83 -13.65
CA GLU A 163 1.45 -17.87 -12.99
C GLU A 163 1.05 -16.50 -12.39
N ASP A 164 1.98 -15.55 -12.33
CA ASP A 164 1.80 -14.23 -11.74
C ASP A 164 1.79 -13.11 -12.80
N TYR A 165 1.57 -11.86 -12.35
CA TYR A 165 1.71 -10.66 -13.16
C TYR A 165 2.85 -9.79 -12.63
N THR A 166 3.63 -9.21 -13.52
CA THR A 166 4.62 -8.18 -13.18
C THR A 166 4.12 -6.82 -13.63
N TYR A 167 4.19 -5.84 -12.74
CA TYR A 167 3.76 -4.47 -13.02
C TYR A 167 4.95 -3.58 -13.38
N ARG A 168 4.79 -2.78 -14.42
CA ARG A 168 5.75 -1.75 -14.81
C ARG A 168 5.04 -0.41 -14.86
N GLY A 169 5.65 0.60 -14.25
CA GLY A 169 5.10 1.93 -14.19
C GLY A 169 6.12 2.97 -14.61
N TYR A 170 5.65 4.01 -15.30
CA TYR A 170 6.43 5.18 -15.67
C TYR A 170 5.62 6.43 -15.38
N PHE A 171 6.30 7.52 -15.05
CA PHE A 171 5.63 8.80 -14.87
C PHE A 171 6.43 9.98 -15.41
N LEU A 172 5.72 11.08 -15.65
CA LEU A 172 6.23 12.34 -16.13
C LEU A 172 5.49 13.46 -15.39
N LYS A 173 6.21 14.39 -14.77
CA LYS A 173 5.58 15.60 -14.20
C LYS A 173 4.97 16.45 -15.31
N GLU A 174 3.83 17.08 -15.07
CA GLU A 174 3.20 17.96 -16.05
C GLU A 174 4.19 19.04 -16.52
N ASN A 175 4.29 19.23 -17.83
CA ASN A 175 5.28 20.08 -18.51
C ASN A 175 6.75 19.63 -18.42
N GLY A 176 7.02 18.43 -17.91
CA GLY A 176 8.35 17.82 -17.95
C GLY A 176 8.66 17.14 -19.29
N HIS A 177 9.94 16.79 -19.48
CA HIS A 177 10.41 16.00 -20.62
C HIS A 177 11.12 14.70 -20.22
N THR A 178 11.35 14.49 -18.93
CA THR A 178 12.08 13.34 -18.39
C THR A 178 11.12 12.30 -17.85
N PHE A 179 11.23 11.06 -18.35
CA PHE A 179 10.49 9.94 -17.82
C PHE A 179 11.20 9.38 -16.58
N TYR A 180 10.40 9.03 -15.59
CA TYR A 180 10.85 8.36 -14.37
C TYR A 180 10.20 7.00 -14.28
N LYS A 181 10.91 6.05 -13.68
CA LYS A 181 10.42 4.70 -13.44
C LYS A 181 9.74 4.64 -12.08
N LEU A 182 8.58 3.99 -12.00
CA LEU A 182 7.98 3.60 -10.74
C LEU A 182 8.61 2.29 -10.25
N ASP A 183 8.81 2.19 -8.94
CA ASP A 183 9.07 0.92 -8.29
C ASP A 183 7.90 -0.05 -8.51
N VAL A 184 8.19 -1.36 -8.45
CA VAL A 184 7.20 -2.40 -8.76
C VAL A 184 6.03 -2.38 -7.79
N GLU A 185 6.31 -2.15 -6.50
CA GLU A 185 5.28 -2.10 -5.44
C GLU A 185 4.33 -0.92 -5.64
N ALA A 186 4.85 0.28 -5.92
CA ALA A 186 4.00 1.42 -6.24
C ALA A 186 3.25 1.26 -7.57
N ALA A 187 3.86 0.67 -8.59
CA ALA A 187 3.20 0.41 -9.86
C ALA A 187 2.01 -0.55 -9.69
N GLU A 188 2.18 -1.62 -8.92
CA GLU A 188 1.11 -2.55 -8.57
C GLU A 188 -0.01 -1.87 -7.76
N LEU A 189 0.36 -1.11 -6.73
CA LEU A 189 -0.59 -0.36 -5.91
C LEU A 189 -1.43 0.60 -6.77
N MET A 190 -0.78 1.42 -7.59
CA MET A 190 -1.44 2.37 -8.48
C MET A 190 -2.32 1.65 -9.50
N PHE A 191 -1.86 0.52 -10.05
CA PHE A 191 -2.68 -0.30 -10.94
C PHE A 191 -3.97 -0.76 -10.25
N GLY A 192 -3.85 -1.32 -9.05
CA GLY A 192 -4.99 -1.83 -8.28
C GLY A 192 -5.96 -0.73 -7.87
N MET A 193 -5.44 0.43 -7.43
CA MET A 193 -6.28 1.57 -7.06
C MET A 193 -7.06 2.10 -8.26
N PHE A 194 -6.40 2.29 -9.41
CA PHE A 194 -7.00 2.90 -10.60
C PHE A 194 -7.79 1.93 -11.49
N ALA A 195 -7.96 0.67 -11.08
CA ALA A 195 -8.69 -0.35 -11.83
C ALA A 195 -10.22 -0.32 -11.61
N ASN A 196 -10.72 0.52 -10.69
CA ASN A 196 -12.14 0.62 -10.34
C ASN A 196 -12.92 1.68 -11.12
#